data_AF-A0A7J4T5H8-F1
#
_entry.id   AF-A0A7J4T5H8-F1
#
_cell.length_a   1.000
_cell.length_b   1.000
_cell.length_c   1.000
_cell.angle_alpha   90.00
_cell.angle_beta   90.00
_cell.angle_gamma   90.00
#
_symmetry.space_group_name_H-M   'P 1'
#
loop_
_entity.id
_entity.type
_entity.pdbx_description
1 polymer ?
#
loop_
_entity_poly.entity_id
_entity_poly.type
_entity_poly.pdbx_seq_one_letter_code
_entity_poly.pdbx_strand_id
1 'polypeptide(L)'
;MSITDLHNYETAIGQIPSGAKIVTIEEARIGLKEASRCLVELQSISDISGDLTEELDIILESYDSKHDHVTEIADYLATMIQSWH
;
A
#
# COMPACT_ATOMS: atom_id res chain seq x y z
N MET A 1 -29.32 1.21 27.75
CA MET A 1 -28.82 1.95 26.58
C MET A 1 -30.02 2.23 25.71
N SER A 2 -30.55 3.45 25.75
CA SER A 2 -31.82 3.81 25.11
C SER A 2 -31.55 4.36 23.71
N ILE A 3 -32.46 4.10 22.77
CA ILE A 3 -32.39 4.48 21.34
C ILE A 3 -32.17 5.99 21.09
N THR A 4 -32.30 6.81 22.13
CA THR A 4 -32.10 8.26 22.12
C THR A 4 -30.64 8.72 22.05
N ASP A 5 -29.65 7.83 22.23
CA ASP A 5 -28.22 8.20 22.12
C ASP A 5 -27.75 8.46 20.66
N LEU A 6 -28.62 8.26 19.66
CA LEU A 6 -28.38 8.57 18.24
C LEU A 6 -28.62 10.06 17.88
N HIS A 7 -28.58 10.97 18.85
CA HIS A 7 -28.97 12.38 18.67
C HIS A 7 -27.99 13.26 17.87
N ASN A 8 -26.94 12.70 17.29
CA ASN A 8 -25.86 13.49 16.67
C ASN A 8 -25.38 12.92 15.33
N TYR A 9 -26.27 12.33 14.53
CA TYR A 9 -25.92 11.84 13.19
C TYR A 9 -25.38 12.96 12.29
N GLU A 10 -25.98 14.16 12.33
CA GLU A 10 -25.53 15.32 11.54
C GLU A 10 -24.19 15.90 12.04
N THR A 11 -24.00 15.99 13.36
CA THR A 11 -22.75 16.49 13.95
C THR A 11 -21.59 15.51 13.75
N ALA A 12 -21.86 14.21 13.77
CA ALA A 12 -20.87 13.18 13.48
C ALA A 12 -20.43 13.23 12.00
N ILE A 13 -21.37 13.40 11.05
CA ILE A 13 -21.06 13.52 9.62
C ILE A 13 -20.22 14.77 9.32
N GLY A 14 -20.48 15.89 10.00
CA GLY A 14 -19.71 17.12 9.83
C GLY A 14 -18.23 17.01 10.25
N GLN A 15 -17.86 15.99 11.03
CA GLN A 15 -16.48 15.72 11.46
C GLN A 15 -15.80 14.62 10.64
N ILE A 16 -16.49 14.03 9.66
CA ILE A 16 -15.94 12.96 8.84
C ILE A 16 -14.98 13.58 7.80
N PRO A 17 -13.72 13.10 7.72
CA PRO A 17 -12.79 13.56 6.71
C PRO A 17 -13.35 13.35 5.29
N SER A 18 -13.07 14.27 4.37
CA SER A 18 -13.47 14.18 2.97
C SER A 18 -13.05 12.82 2.39
N GLY A 19 -14.03 12.00 1.97
CA GLY A 19 -13.81 10.66 1.41
C GLY A 19 -14.09 9.49 2.37
N ALA A 20 -14.41 9.75 3.64
CA ALA A 20 -14.81 8.68 4.55
C ALA A 20 -16.30 8.31 4.37
N LYS A 21 -16.55 7.00 4.33
CA LYS A 21 -17.88 6.40 4.15
C LYS A 21 -18.33 5.81 5.49
N ILE A 22 -19.54 6.17 5.93
CA ILE A 22 -20.18 5.47 7.04
C ILE A 22 -20.57 4.08 6.55
N VAL A 23 -20.08 3.06 7.24
CA VAL A 23 -20.35 1.65 6.94
C VAL A 23 -20.94 0.97 8.17
N THR A 24 -21.78 -0.03 7.95
CA THR A 24 -22.24 -0.93 9.01
C THR A 24 -21.10 -1.79 9.53
N ILE A 25 -21.27 -2.40 10.72
CA ILE A 25 -20.26 -3.30 11.32
C ILE A 25 -19.91 -4.46 10.37
N GLU A 26 -20.89 -4.96 9.62
CA GLU A 26 -20.68 -6.07 8.68
C GLU A 26 -19.90 -5.63 7.44
N GLU A 27 -20.25 -4.47 6.87
CA GLU A 27 -19.48 -3.86 5.77
C GLU A 27 -18.05 -3.51 6.19
N ALA A 28 -17.86 -3.03 7.43
CA ALA A 28 -16.53 -2.79 7.98
C ALA A 28 -15.71 -4.08 8.10
N ARG A 29 -16.34 -5.20 8.53
CA ARG A 29 -15.65 -6.50 8.64
C ARG A 29 -15.23 -7.04 7.27
N ILE A 30 -16.08 -6.91 6.26
CA ILE A 30 -15.79 -7.31 4.88
C ILE A 30 -14.68 -6.43 4.30
N GLY A 31 -14.85 -5.11 4.38
CA GLY A 31 -13.88 -4.14 3.88
C GLY A 31 -12.53 -4.23 4.58
N LEU A 32 -12.51 -4.53 5.88
CA LEU A 32 -11.26 -4.72 6.63
C LEU A 32 -10.47 -5.94 6.12
N LYS A 33 -11.16 -7.02 5.77
CA LYS A 33 -10.50 -8.22 5.23
C LYS A 33 -9.90 -7.95 3.85
N GLU A 34 -10.60 -7.21 3.00
CA GLU A 34 -10.11 -6.81 1.69
C GLU A 34 -8.95 -5.81 1.80
N ALA A 35 -9.09 -4.78 2.63
CA ALA A 35 -8.03 -3.81 2.90
C ALA A 35 -6.79 -4.47 3.50
N SER A 36 -6.96 -5.41 4.44
CA SER A 36 -5.85 -6.17 4.99
C SER A 36 -5.12 -7.00 3.94
N ARG A 37 -5.84 -7.60 2.98
CA ARG A 37 -5.21 -8.33 1.87
C ARG A 37 -4.41 -7.38 0.97
N CYS A 38 -5.01 -6.25 0.58
CA CYS A 38 -4.30 -5.24 -0.23
C CYS A 38 -3.06 -4.69 0.49
N LEU A 39 -3.13 -4.47 1.81
CA LEU A 39 -1.98 -4.04 2.61
C LEU A 39 -0.87 -5.11 2.64
N VAL A 40 -1.22 -6.39 2.74
CA VAL A 40 -0.24 -7.48 2.70
C VAL A 40 0.41 -7.59 1.32
N GLU A 41 -0.35 -7.44 0.25
CA GLU A 41 0.18 -7.40 -1.12
C GLU A 41 1.12 -6.21 -1.31
N LEU A 42 0.73 -5.02 -0.86
CA LEU A 42 1.57 -3.82 -0.87
C LEU A 42 2.85 -3.98 -0.06
N GLN A 43 2.74 -4.58 1.14
CA GLN A 43 3.90 -4.85 1.99
C GLN A 43 4.87 -5.80 1.29
N SER A 44 4.37 -6.90 0.71
CA SER A 44 5.21 -7.87 -0.01
C SER A 44 5.92 -7.23 -1.20
N ILE A 45 5.25 -6.35 -1.94
CA ILE A 45 5.88 -5.65 -3.08
C ILE A 45 6.94 -4.65 -2.59
N SER A 46 6.67 -3.93 -1.49
CA SER A 46 7.63 -3.03 -0.87
C SER A 46 8.89 -3.79 -0.40
N ASP A 47 8.70 -4.97 0.20
CA ASP A 47 9.81 -5.80 0.67
C ASP A 47 10.67 -6.27 -0.53
N ILE A 48 10.03 -6.78 -1.60
CA ILE A 48 10.72 -7.21 -2.84
C ILE A 48 11.48 -6.06 -3.51
N SER A 49 10.89 -4.86 -3.57
CA SER A 49 11.56 -3.68 -4.12
C SER A 49 12.77 -3.26 -3.28
N GLY A 50 12.70 -3.44 -1.96
CA GLY A 50 13.82 -3.23 -1.05
C GLY A 50 14.95 -4.20 -1.35
N ASP A 51 14.65 -5.50 -1.40
CA ASP A 51 15.61 -6.56 -1.70
C ASP A 51 16.31 -6.34 -3.06
N LEU A 52 15.55 -5.99 -4.10
CA LEU A 52 16.09 -5.68 -5.44
C LEU A 52 16.99 -4.45 -5.46
N THR A 53 16.73 -3.48 -4.59
CA THR A 53 17.59 -2.29 -4.45
C THR A 53 18.92 -2.66 -3.78
N GLU A 54 18.88 -3.49 -2.73
CA GLU A 54 20.09 -3.98 -2.06
C GLU A 54 20.94 -4.84 -2.99
N GLU A 55 20.32 -5.74 -3.76
CA GLU A 55 21.00 -6.53 -4.79
C GLU A 55 21.64 -5.64 -5.87
N LEU A 56 20.96 -4.57 -6.29
CA LEU A 56 21.52 -3.62 -7.25
C LEU A 56 22.77 -2.92 -6.69
N ASP A 57 22.74 -2.50 -5.42
CA ASP A 57 23.88 -1.89 -4.75
C ASP A 57 25.07 -2.86 -4.66
N ILE A 58 24.84 -4.13 -4.28
CA ILE A 58 25.87 -5.17 -4.22
C ILE A 58 26.50 -5.42 -5.60
N ILE A 59 25.69 -5.49 -6.65
CA ILE A 59 26.20 -5.73 -8.01
C ILE A 59 26.99 -4.52 -8.50
N LEU A 60 26.58 -3.30 -8.16
CA LEU A 60 27.31 -2.06 -8.48
C LEU A 60 28.67 -1.95 -7.77
N GLU A 61 28.88 -2.64 -6.65
CA GLU A 61 30.21 -2.73 -6.02
C GLU A 61 31.20 -3.57 -6.85
N SER A 62 30.70 -4.51 -7.65
CA SER A 62 31.51 -5.50 -8.38
C SER A 62 31.52 -5.29 -9.90
N TYR A 63 30.50 -4.65 -10.45
CA TYR A 63 30.28 -4.45 -11.88
C TYR A 63 30.07 -2.98 -12.23
N ASP A 64 30.48 -2.58 -13.44
CA ASP A 64 30.21 -1.24 -13.94
C ASP A 64 28.69 -1.02 -14.09
N SER A 65 28.24 0.20 -13.82
CA SER A 65 26.88 0.70 -14.03
C SER A 65 26.24 0.36 -15.39
N LYS A 66 27.04 0.07 -16.42
CA LYS A 66 26.58 -0.30 -17.77
C LYS A 66 26.57 -1.80 -18.04
N HIS A 67 26.83 -2.63 -17.04
CA HIS A 67 26.75 -4.08 -17.20
C HIS A 67 25.30 -4.49 -17.46
N ASP A 68 25.10 -5.46 -18.36
CA ASP A 68 23.76 -5.89 -18.80
C ASP A 68 22.87 -6.28 -17.61
N HIS A 69 23.41 -7.01 -16.64
CA HIS A 69 22.69 -7.41 -15.42
C HIS A 69 22.30 -6.23 -14.50
N VAL A 70 23.13 -5.18 -14.40
CA VAL A 70 22.81 -3.98 -13.62
C VAL A 70 21.66 -3.21 -14.29
N THR A 71 21.71 -3.11 -15.61
CA THR A 71 20.68 -2.43 -16.41
C THR A 71 19.35 -3.18 -16.33
N GLU A 72 19.38 -4.51 -16.41
CA GLU A 72 18.20 -5.37 -16.32
C GLU A 72 17.50 -5.26 -14.95
N ILE A 73 18.26 -5.29 -13.85
CA ILE A 73 17.71 -5.16 -12.50
C ILE A 73 17.15 -3.75 -12.29
N ALA A 74 17.84 -2.71 -12.76
CA ALA A 74 17.35 -1.34 -12.67
C ALA A 74 16.06 -1.11 -13.47
N ASP A 75 15.94 -1.70 -14.67
CA ASP A 75 14.74 -1.60 -15.50
C ASP A 75 13.56 -2.40 -14.90
N TYR A 76 13.86 -3.56 -14.31
CA TYR A 76 12.87 -4.35 -13.57
C TYR A 76 12.35 -3.60 -12.34
N LEU A 77 13.23 -2.96 -11.56
CA LEU A 77 12.86 -2.12 -10.43
C LEU A 77 12.03 -0.90 -10.86
N ALA A 78 12.43 -0.23 -11.95
CA ALA A 78 11.69 0.89 -12.51
C ALA A 78 10.27 0.48 -12.96
N THR A 79 10.15 -0.69 -13.61
CA THR A 79 8.86 -1.25 -14.03
C THR A 79 7.98 -1.60 -12.83
N MET A 80 8.57 -2.18 -11.78
CA MET A 80 7.88 -2.51 -10.53
C MET A 80 7.33 -1.25 -9.85
N ILE A 81 8.14 -0.20 -9.73
CA ILE A 81 7.70 1.10 -9.18
C ILE A 81 6.62 1.74 -10.06
N GLN A 82 6.72 1.67 -11.38
CA GLN A 82 5.70 2.22 -12.29
C GLN A 82 4.35 1.49 -12.17
N SER A 83 4.36 0.17 -11.95
CA SER A 83 3.13 -0.61 -11.73
C SER A 83 2.40 -0.27 -10.42
N TRP A 84 3.03 0.50 -9.54
CA TRP A 84 2.47 0.95 -8.27
C TRP A 84 1.62 2.22 -8.38
N HIS A 85 1.81 3.01 -9.46
CA HIS A 85 1.20 4.34 -9.64
C HIS A 85 -0.13 4.30 -10.42
#